data_AF-A0A840CIL5-F1
#
_entry.id   AF-A0A840CIL5-F1
#
_cell.length_a   1.000
_cell.length_b   1.000
_cell.length_c   1.000
_cell.angle_alpha   90.00
_cell.angle_beta   90.00
_cell.angle_gamma   90.00
#
_symmetry.space_group_name_H-M   'P 1'
#
loop_
_entity.id
_entity.type
_entity.pdbx_description
1 polymer ?
#
loop_
_entity_poly.entity_id
_entity_poly.type
_entity_poly.pdbx_seq_one_letter_code
_entity_poly.pdbx_strand_id
1 'polypeptide(L)'
;MDKEVIDIGLYTGKYKGSILDYSYTKDDGTKLVFKSYRRNSEIEVFEYPPAPAIHIVYKVFYANGSLKEKVVFLPNQLRVGKWIQCDNKGNCTVTDLETGRNIYGYNNVLEYLEQEGYYNKTDGNEWKCTFWHTPEGHTWGVRIDKNGRQYKMYTFDDKGEREVIETEAASTSKSVPIVGTFVQEEE
;
A
#
# COMPACT_ATOMS: atom_id res chain seq x y z
N MET A 1 -22.69 -9.07 6.25
CA MET A 1 -21.22 -9.09 6.15
C MET A 1 -20.77 -10.06 7.22
N ASP A 2 -20.13 -11.17 6.85
CA ASP A 2 -19.66 -12.14 7.83
C ASP A 2 -18.60 -11.48 8.71
N LYS A 3 -18.72 -11.65 10.03
CA LYS A 3 -17.79 -11.07 11.00
C LYS A 3 -16.47 -11.81 10.87
N GLU A 4 -15.47 -11.17 10.27
CA GLU A 4 -14.12 -11.70 10.17
C GLU A 4 -13.50 -11.75 11.58
N VAL A 5 -12.99 -12.92 11.97
CA VAL A 5 -12.41 -13.18 13.29
C VAL A 5 -11.12 -13.99 13.11
N ILE A 6 -10.11 -13.70 13.94
CA ILE A 6 -8.90 -14.52 14.04
C ILE A 6 -8.87 -15.28 15.36
N ASP A 7 -8.34 -16.51 15.33
CA ASP A 7 -8.04 -17.27 16.54
C ASP A 7 -6.73 -16.77 17.15
N ILE A 8 -6.84 -15.97 18.21
CA ILE A 8 -5.71 -15.42 18.94
C ILE A 8 -4.85 -16.51 19.61
N GLY A 9 -5.45 -17.66 19.94
CA GLY A 9 -4.77 -18.79 20.57
C GLY A 9 -3.57 -19.29 19.75
N LEU A 10 -3.71 -19.31 18.42
CA LEU A 10 -2.67 -19.74 17.48
C LEU A 10 -1.38 -18.91 17.57
N TYR A 11 -1.48 -17.64 17.99
CA TYR A 11 -0.35 -16.70 18.01
C TYR A 11 0.29 -16.58 19.39
N THR A 12 -0.34 -17.11 20.44
CA THR A 12 0.16 -16.98 21.84
C THR A 12 1.59 -17.50 21.99
N GLY A 13 1.89 -18.64 21.38
CA GLY A 13 3.24 -19.24 21.39
C GLY A 13 4.25 -18.61 20.41
N LYS A 14 3.84 -17.63 19.62
CA LYS A 14 4.69 -16.96 18.61
C LYS A 14 5.28 -15.63 19.10
N TYR A 15 4.85 -15.14 20.27
CA TYR A 15 5.40 -13.92 20.88
C TYR A 15 6.84 -14.12 21.33
N LYS A 16 7.73 -13.20 20.93
CA LYS A 16 9.09 -13.06 21.46
C LYS A 16 9.07 -11.96 22.53
N GLY A 17 9.00 -12.35 23.79
CA GLY A 17 8.71 -11.42 24.88
C GLY A 17 7.30 -10.84 24.75
N SER A 18 7.19 -9.51 24.60
CA SER A 18 5.92 -8.80 24.41
C SER A 18 5.54 -8.54 22.96
N ILE A 19 6.42 -8.86 21.99
CA ILE A 19 6.24 -8.53 20.58
C ILE A 19 5.86 -9.78 19.79
N LEU A 20 4.85 -9.65 18.93
CA LEU A 20 4.54 -10.60 17.88
C LEU A 20 5.11 -10.05 16.57
N ASP A 21 5.95 -10.84 15.92
CA ASP A 21 6.38 -10.63 14.53
C ASP A 21 6.52 -12.02 13.90
N TYR A 22 5.42 -12.49 13.31
CA TYR A 22 5.29 -13.83 12.78
C TYR A 22 4.84 -13.76 11.33
N SER A 23 5.45 -14.57 10.47
CA SER A 23 5.03 -14.64 9.07
C SER A 23 5.04 -16.07 8.57
N TYR A 24 4.14 -16.35 7.63
CA TYR A 24 4.11 -17.60 6.88
C TYR A 24 3.52 -17.37 5.49
N THR A 25 3.77 -18.30 4.58
CA THR A 25 3.23 -18.29 3.23
C THR A 25 2.22 -19.43 3.09
N LYS A 26 1.05 -19.15 2.55
CA LYS A 26 0.02 -20.14 2.22
C LYS A 26 0.42 -20.93 0.97
N ASP A 27 -0.27 -22.04 0.72
CA ASP A 27 -0.06 -22.88 -0.47
C ASP A 27 -0.32 -22.13 -1.79
N ASP A 28 -1.21 -21.12 -1.76
CA ASP A 28 -1.50 -20.24 -2.90
C ASP A 28 -0.42 -19.16 -3.15
N GLY A 29 0.66 -19.14 -2.35
CA GLY A 29 1.73 -18.16 -2.43
C GLY A 29 1.47 -16.85 -1.68
N THR A 30 0.29 -16.66 -1.07
CA THR A 30 -0.01 -15.49 -0.25
C THR A 30 0.87 -15.49 1.00
N LYS A 31 1.64 -14.42 1.20
CA LYS A 31 2.39 -14.21 2.45
C LYS A 31 1.53 -13.46 3.45
N LEU A 32 1.44 -13.97 4.66
CA LEU A 32 0.81 -13.32 5.79
C LEU A 32 1.87 -12.88 6.80
N VAL A 33 1.75 -11.66 7.30
CA VAL A 33 2.61 -11.11 8.37
C VAL A 33 1.72 -10.61 9.49
N PHE A 34 1.93 -11.12 10.70
CA PHE A 34 1.20 -10.78 11.91
C PHE A 34 2.11 -10.00 12.84
N LYS A 35 1.68 -8.81 13.25
CA LYS A 35 2.43 -7.94 14.14
C LYS A 35 1.59 -7.51 15.35
N SER A 36 2.24 -7.45 16.50
CA SER A 36 1.69 -6.83 17.70
C SER A 36 2.82 -6.30 18.56
N TYR A 37 2.69 -5.06 19.04
CA TYR A 37 3.76 -4.38 19.78
C TYR A 37 3.66 -4.58 21.31
N ARG A 38 2.60 -5.24 21.79
CA ARG A 38 2.41 -5.63 23.19
C ARG A 38 1.56 -6.89 23.27
N ARG A 39 1.78 -7.73 24.29
CA ARG A 39 0.89 -8.86 24.57
C ARG A 39 -0.53 -8.37 24.87
N ASN A 40 -1.52 -9.13 24.44
CA ASN A 40 -2.94 -8.83 24.61
C ASN A 40 -3.34 -7.46 24.04
N SER A 41 -2.61 -7.00 23.02
CA SER A 41 -2.96 -5.81 22.27
C SER A 41 -3.48 -6.19 20.88
N GLU A 42 -3.77 -5.18 20.07
CA GLU A 42 -4.23 -5.37 18.70
C GLU A 42 -3.20 -6.15 17.88
N ILE A 43 -3.70 -6.94 16.93
CA ILE A 43 -2.88 -7.67 15.96
C ILE A 43 -3.10 -7.05 14.59
N GLU A 44 -2.03 -6.53 14.02
CA GLU A 44 -1.94 -6.10 12.63
C GLU A 44 -1.66 -7.33 11.74
N VAL A 45 -2.39 -7.45 10.64
CA VAL A 45 -2.19 -8.51 9.65
C VAL A 45 -2.00 -7.86 8.29
N PHE A 46 -0.88 -8.17 7.66
CA PHE A 46 -0.56 -7.78 6.30
C PHE A 46 -0.64 -9.02 5.41
N GLU A 47 -1.56 -9.02 4.46
CA GLU A 47 -1.69 -10.07 3.44
C GLU A 47 -1.11 -9.56 2.14
N TYR A 48 -0.04 -10.21 1.69
CA TYR A 48 0.62 -9.96 0.41
C TYR A 48 0.19 -11.09 -0.52
N PRO A 49 -0.79 -10.87 -1.41
CA PRO A 49 -1.18 -11.88 -2.38
C PRO A 49 0.00 -12.23 -3.29
N PRO A 50 0.00 -13.42 -3.92
CA PRO A 50 1.05 -13.80 -4.85
C PRO A 50 1.13 -12.81 -6.01
N ALA A 51 2.31 -12.70 -6.61
CA ALA A 51 2.47 -12.03 -7.89
C ALA A 51 1.44 -12.58 -8.90
N PRO A 52 0.83 -11.73 -9.75
CA PRO A 52 1.22 -10.35 -10.06
C PRO A 52 0.59 -9.26 -9.17
N ALA A 53 -0.12 -9.62 -8.10
CA ALA A 53 -0.72 -8.62 -7.23
C ALA A 53 0.35 -7.74 -6.60
N ILE A 54 0.15 -6.41 -6.68
CA ILE A 54 1.01 -5.44 -6.02
C ILE A 54 0.39 -4.84 -4.77
N HIS A 55 -0.92 -5.05 -4.54
CA HIS A 55 -1.61 -4.53 -3.37
C HIS A 55 -1.33 -5.35 -2.11
N ILE A 56 -1.60 -4.76 -0.95
CA ILE A 56 -1.54 -5.41 0.36
C ILE A 56 -2.93 -5.28 0.98
N VAL A 57 -3.49 -6.38 1.47
CA VAL A 57 -4.69 -6.30 2.33
C VAL A 57 -4.20 -6.12 3.76
N TYR A 58 -4.55 -4.99 4.37
CA TYR A 58 -4.23 -4.73 5.77
C TYR A 58 -5.46 -4.89 6.64
N LYS A 59 -5.26 -5.55 7.78
CA LYS A 59 -6.30 -5.78 8.77
C LYS A 59 -5.75 -5.49 10.16
N VAL A 60 -6.61 -5.00 11.03
CA VAL A 60 -6.35 -4.89 12.47
C VAL A 60 -7.43 -5.66 13.19
N PHE A 61 -7.04 -6.47 14.17
CA PHE A 61 -7.94 -7.20 15.05
C PHE A 61 -7.75 -6.72 16.48
N TYR A 62 -8.87 -6.60 17.21
CA TYR A 62 -8.83 -6.41 18.66
C TYR A 62 -8.20 -7.62 19.35
N ALA A 63 -7.79 -7.45 20.62
CA ALA A 63 -7.18 -8.52 21.41
C ALA A 63 -8.08 -9.76 21.60
N ASN A 64 -9.39 -9.62 21.39
CA ASN A 64 -10.37 -10.72 21.42
C ASN A 64 -10.52 -11.44 20.06
N GLY A 65 -9.76 -11.03 19.03
CA GLY A 65 -9.79 -11.60 17.69
C GLY A 65 -10.84 -11.03 16.74
N SER A 66 -11.73 -10.13 17.18
CA SER A 66 -12.70 -9.51 16.27
C SER A 66 -12.06 -8.45 15.38
N LEU A 67 -12.50 -8.36 14.12
CA LEU A 67 -12.03 -7.33 13.20
C LEU A 67 -12.26 -5.91 13.78
N LYS A 68 -11.23 -5.07 13.68
CA LYS A 68 -11.26 -3.63 13.98
C LYS A 68 -11.20 -2.80 12.71
N GLU A 69 -10.34 -3.17 11.78
CA GLU A 69 -10.09 -2.41 10.56
C GLU A 69 -9.72 -3.35 9.41
N LYS A 70 -10.16 -3.04 8.20
CA LYS A 70 -9.72 -3.69 6.96
C LYS A 70 -9.67 -2.68 5.83
N VAL A 71 -8.55 -2.64 5.11
CA VAL A 71 -8.34 -1.74 3.97
C VAL A 71 -7.36 -2.36 2.97
N VAL A 72 -7.46 -1.95 1.71
CA VAL A 72 -6.47 -2.28 0.69
C VAL A 72 -5.45 -1.15 0.61
N PHE A 73 -4.17 -1.50 0.66
CA PHE A 73 -3.07 -0.60 0.40
C PHE A 73 -2.47 -0.88 -0.97
N LEU A 74 -2.14 0.18 -1.68
CA LEU A 74 -1.07 0.12 -2.66
C LEU A 74 0.29 0.25 -1.97
N PRO A 75 1.37 -0.29 -2.55
CA PRO A 75 2.71 -0.12 -2.01
C PRO A 75 3.02 1.35 -1.71
N ASN A 76 3.50 1.62 -0.49
CA ASN A 76 3.83 2.95 0.04
C ASN A 76 2.63 3.85 0.47
N GLN A 77 1.69 3.26 1.22
CA GLN A 77 0.74 3.92 2.15
C GLN A 77 -0.59 4.44 1.59
N LEU A 78 -0.84 4.36 0.28
CA LEU A 78 -2.13 4.82 -0.24
C LEU A 78 -3.23 3.79 0.03
N ARG A 79 -4.22 4.18 0.85
CA ARG A 79 -5.46 3.41 1.08
C ARG A 79 -6.38 3.59 -0.11
N VAL A 80 -6.90 2.48 -0.63
CA VAL A 80 -7.75 2.45 -1.83
C VAL A 80 -8.97 1.55 -1.62
N GLY A 81 -9.99 1.74 -2.45
CA GLY A 81 -11.21 0.95 -2.43
C GLY A 81 -12.03 1.17 -1.16
N LYS A 82 -12.52 0.08 -0.57
CA LYS A 82 -13.36 0.13 0.63
C LYS A 82 -12.53 0.04 1.89
N TRP A 83 -12.77 0.97 2.81
CA TRP A 83 -12.26 0.94 4.16
C TRP A 83 -13.37 0.51 5.12
N ILE A 84 -13.14 -0.60 5.81
CA ILE A 84 -14.06 -1.14 6.80
C ILE A 84 -13.50 -0.84 8.18
N GLN A 85 -14.30 -0.24 9.05
CA GLN A 85 -13.97 -0.05 10.46
C GLN A 85 -15.07 -0.66 11.31
N CYS A 86 -14.70 -1.41 12.34
CA CYS A 86 -15.63 -2.09 13.22
C CYS A 86 -15.35 -1.72 14.69
N ASP A 87 -16.41 -1.52 15.46
CA ASP A 87 -16.33 -1.41 16.91
C ASP A 87 -16.10 -2.79 17.56
N ASN A 88 -15.83 -2.80 18.87
CA ASN A 88 -15.63 -4.03 19.64
C ASN A 88 -16.91 -4.89 19.81
N LYS A 89 -18.09 -4.38 19.41
CA LYS A 89 -19.36 -5.12 19.37
C LYS A 89 -19.59 -5.76 17.98
N GLY A 90 -18.73 -5.44 17.02
CA GLY A 90 -18.79 -5.89 15.64
C GLY A 90 -19.79 -5.13 14.78
N ASN A 91 -20.14 -3.89 15.15
CA ASN A 91 -20.83 -2.96 14.25
C ASN A 91 -19.79 -2.32 13.35
N CYS A 92 -20.00 -2.37 12.04
CA CYS A 92 -19.02 -1.90 11.06
C CYS A 92 -19.57 -0.75 10.20
N THR A 93 -18.71 0.22 9.91
CA THR A 93 -18.90 1.24 8.88
C THR A 93 -18.05 0.90 7.67
N VAL A 94 -18.53 1.29 6.48
CA VAL A 94 -17.79 1.14 5.23
C VAL A 94 -17.68 2.52 4.59
N THR A 95 -16.45 2.97 4.37
CA THR A 95 -16.14 4.20 3.65
C THR A 95 -15.54 3.83 2.29
N ASP A 96 -16.11 4.36 1.21
CA ASP A 96 -15.54 4.20 -0.13
C ASP A 96 -14.52 5.32 -0.39
N LEU A 97 -13.24 4.93 -0.39
CA LEU A 97 -12.11 5.84 -0.59
C LEU A 97 -11.91 6.22 -2.06
N GLU A 98 -12.66 5.61 -2.98
CA GLU A 98 -12.66 5.97 -4.40
C GLU A 98 -13.80 6.92 -4.78
N THR A 99 -14.63 7.34 -3.82
CA THR A 99 -15.75 8.24 -4.08
C THR A 99 -15.29 9.51 -4.81
N GLY A 100 -15.88 9.78 -5.97
CA GLY A 100 -15.55 10.93 -6.81
C GLY A 100 -14.49 10.67 -7.89
N ARG A 101 -13.88 9.48 -7.92
CA ARG A 101 -12.96 9.05 -8.99
C ARG A 101 -13.77 8.37 -10.09
N ASN A 102 -14.19 9.14 -11.09
CA ASN A 102 -15.22 8.71 -12.03
C ASN A 102 -14.70 7.88 -13.20
N ILE A 103 -13.44 8.07 -13.63
CA ILE A 103 -12.87 7.35 -14.79
C ILE A 103 -11.63 6.56 -14.41
N TYR A 104 -10.65 7.18 -13.74
CA TYR A 104 -9.46 6.47 -13.27
C TYR A 104 -9.55 6.30 -11.74
N GLY A 105 -10.22 5.22 -11.32
CA GLY A 105 -10.05 4.65 -9.99
C GLY A 105 -8.76 3.83 -9.92
N TYR A 106 -8.38 3.40 -8.72
CA TYR A 106 -7.16 2.60 -8.53
C TYR A 106 -7.10 1.36 -9.44
N ASN A 107 -8.22 0.64 -9.65
CA ASN A 107 -8.25 -0.56 -10.50
C ASN A 107 -7.96 -0.22 -11.97
N ASN A 108 -8.43 0.91 -12.47
CA ASN A 108 -8.18 1.34 -13.85
C ASN A 108 -6.70 1.66 -14.07
N VAL A 109 -6.07 2.30 -13.07
CA VAL A 109 -4.63 2.57 -13.09
C VAL A 109 -3.84 1.26 -13.09
N LEU A 110 -4.23 0.27 -12.27
CA LEU A 110 -3.60 -1.05 -12.31
C LEU A 110 -3.73 -1.73 -13.67
N GLU A 111 -4.95 -1.78 -14.21
CA GLU A 111 -5.21 -2.41 -15.51
C GLU A 111 -4.36 -1.78 -16.62
N TYR A 112 -4.24 -0.45 -16.64
CA TYR A 112 -3.35 0.25 -17.57
C TYR A 112 -1.89 -0.18 -17.42
N LEU A 113 -1.38 -0.22 -16.17
CA LEU A 113 0.00 -0.63 -15.92
C LEU A 113 0.25 -2.10 -16.27
N GLU A 114 -0.75 -2.97 -16.19
CA GLU A 114 -0.69 -4.36 -16.64
C GLU A 114 -0.59 -4.45 -18.16
N GLN A 115 -1.42 -3.69 -18.87
CA GLN A 115 -1.42 -3.64 -20.33
C GLN A 115 -0.09 -3.15 -20.89
N GLU A 116 0.54 -2.16 -20.23
CA GLU A 116 1.88 -1.68 -20.54
C GLU A 116 3.01 -2.64 -20.07
N GLY A 117 2.65 -3.66 -19.27
CA GLY A 117 3.55 -4.67 -18.75
C GLY A 117 4.53 -4.14 -17.70
N TYR A 118 4.13 -3.21 -16.83
CA TYR A 118 5.02 -2.72 -15.75
C TYR A 118 5.06 -3.61 -14.53
N TYR A 119 4.10 -4.50 -14.37
CA TYR A 119 4.14 -5.59 -13.41
C TYR A 119 3.74 -6.88 -14.12
N ASN A 120 3.95 -8.04 -13.50
CA ASN A 120 3.76 -9.36 -14.13
C ASN A 120 4.79 -9.74 -15.23
N LYS A 121 5.98 -9.14 -15.25
CA LYS A 121 7.07 -9.56 -16.15
C LYS A 121 7.99 -10.58 -15.47
N THR A 122 8.21 -11.72 -16.13
CA THR A 122 9.25 -12.70 -15.80
C THR A 122 10.55 -12.40 -16.56
N ASP A 123 10.89 -11.11 -16.68
CA ASP A 123 12.06 -10.64 -17.42
C ASP A 123 13.33 -10.52 -16.56
N GLY A 124 13.27 -11.02 -15.31
CA GLY A 124 14.37 -10.98 -14.35
C GLY A 124 14.63 -9.59 -13.75
N ASN A 125 13.82 -8.58 -14.08
CA ASN A 125 13.94 -7.25 -13.50
C ASN A 125 13.06 -7.09 -12.26
N GLU A 126 13.55 -6.31 -11.30
CA GLU A 126 12.75 -5.88 -10.16
C GLU A 126 11.96 -4.63 -10.56
N TRP A 127 10.64 -4.77 -10.66
CA TRP A 127 9.73 -3.67 -10.95
C TRP A 127 9.07 -3.18 -9.65
N LYS A 128 9.03 -1.87 -9.45
CA LYS A 128 8.35 -1.24 -8.32
C LYS A 128 7.47 -0.10 -8.81
N CYS A 129 6.18 -0.17 -8.49
CA CYS A 129 5.22 0.89 -8.73
C CYS A 129 4.95 1.67 -7.43
N THR A 130 5.08 2.99 -7.48
CA THR A 130 4.78 3.90 -6.37
C THR A 130 3.62 4.80 -6.78
N PHE A 131 2.54 4.78 -6.00
CA PHE A 131 1.28 5.45 -6.33
C PHE A 131 1.06 6.66 -5.42
N TRP A 132 0.44 7.70 -5.96
CA TRP A 132 -0.14 8.80 -5.19
C TRP A 132 -1.41 9.31 -5.87
N HIS A 133 -2.26 9.95 -5.08
CA HIS A 133 -3.47 10.63 -5.55
C HIS A 133 -3.45 12.07 -5.03
N THR A 134 -3.75 13.03 -5.90
CA THR A 134 -3.84 14.46 -5.59
C THR A 134 -5.30 14.88 -5.74
N PRO A 135 -6.08 14.95 -4.65
CA PRO A 135 -7.53 15.22 -4.74
C PRO A 135 -7.87 16.56 -5.39
N GLU A 136 -7.16 17.63 -5.05
CA GLU A 136 -7.40 18.99 -5.57
C GLU A 136 -7.14 19.08 -7.08
N GLY A 137 -6.11 18.36 -7.54
CA GLY A 137 -5.72 18.30 -8.93
C GLY A 137 -6.46 17.24 -9.73
N HIS A 138 -7.33 16.45 -9.09
CA HIS A 138 -8.03 15.33 -9.73
C HIS A 138 -7.09 14.36 -10.45
N THR A 139 -5.93 14.05 -9.86
CA THR A 139 -4.90 13.27 -10.56
C THR A 139 -4.40 12.08 -9.74
N TRP A 140 -4.18 10.98 -10.45
CA TRP A 140 -3.33 9.89 -10.01
C TRP A 140 -1.95 10.04 -10.62
N GLY A 141 -0.94 9.71 -9.83
CA GLY A 141 0.39 9.53 -10.36
C GLY A 141 0.95 8.17 -10.00
N VAL A 142 1.73 7.63 -10.93
CA VAL A 142 2.45 6.38 -10.75
C VAL A 142 3.89 6.58 -11.20
N ARG A 143 4.83 6.31 -10.31
CA ARG A 143 6.25 6.19 -10.65
C ARG A 143 6.60 4.72 -10.75
N ILE A 144 7.23 4.35 -11.86
CA ILE A 144 7.72 3.00 -12.11
C ILE A 144 9.23 3.03 -11.98
N ASP A 145 9.75 2.25 -11.05
CA ASP A 145 11.18 2.00 -10.88
C ASP A 145 11.51 0.61 -11.45
N LYS A 146 12.58 0.51 -12.23
CA LYS A 146 13.15 -0.74 -12.76
C LYS A 146 14.54 -0.94 -12.20
N ASN A 147 14.78 -2.06 -11.51
CA ASN A 147 16.04 -2.38 -10.83
C ASN A 147 16.53 -1.23 -9.93
N GLY A 148 15.61 -0.63 -9.17
CA GLY A 148 15.89 0.47 -8.26
C GLY A 148 16.12 1.84 -8.90
N ARG A 149 15.95 1.99 -10.21
CA ARG A 149 16.07 3.28 -10.92
C ARG A 149 14.72 3.70 -11.49
N GLN A 150 14.39 4.99 -11.40
CA GLN A 150 13.20 5.52 -12.05
C GLN A 150 13.27 5.22 -13.56
N TYR A 151 12.22 4.60 -14.07
CA TYR A 151 12.07 4.23 -15.47
C TYR A 151 11.10 5.19 -16.16
N LYS A 152 9.87 5.30 -15.63
CA LYS A 152 8.81 6.14 -16.17
C LYS A 152 7.92 6.70 -15.07
N MET A 153 7.17 7.74 -15.41
CA MET A 153 6.09 8.26 -14.57
C MET A 153 4.85 8.52 -15.42
N TYR A 154 3.70 8.09 -14.91
CA TYR A 154 2.39 8.29 -15.51
C TYR A 154 1.55 9.19 -14.64
N THR A 155 0.81 10.11 -15.27
CA THR A 155 -0.23 10.90 -14.63
C THR A 155 -1.56 10.62 -15.32
N PHE A 156 -2.57 10.27 -14.53
CA PHE A 156 -3.93 10.02 -14.97
C PHE A 156 -4.84 11.09 -14.38
N ASP A 157 -5.74 11.61 -15.17
CA ASP A 157 -6.80 12.49 -14.70
C ASP A 157 -7.97 11.64 -14.19
N ASP A 158 -8.32 11.72 -12.90
CA ASP A 158 -9.35 10.87 -12.29
C ASP A 158 -10.77 11.12 -12.84
N LYS A 159 -10.96 12.24 -13.55
CA LYS A 159 -12.17 12.58 -14.32
C LYS A 159 -12.15 12.07 -15.76
N GLY A 160 -11.00 11.65 -16.29
CA GLY A 160 -10.85 11.18 -17.66
C GLY A 160 -11.08 12.24 -18.74
N GLU A 161 -10.96 13.53 -18.38
CA GLU A 161 -11.04 14.67 -19.29
C GLU A 161 -9.75 14.86 -20.09
N ARG A 162 -8.65 14.23 -19.65
CA ARG A 162 -7.33 14.30 -20.28
C ARG A 162 -6.77 12.91 -20.59
N GLU A 163 -5.97 12.85 -21.65
CA GLU A 163 -5.18 11.66 -21.98
C GLU A 163 -4.13 11.39 -20.89
N VAL A 164 -3.71 10.12 -20.80
CA VAL A 164 -2.65 9.70 -19.86
C VAL A 164 -1.35 10.38 -20.27
N ILE A 165 -0.73 11.08 -19.33
CA ILE A 165 0.55 11.77 -19.57
C ILE A 165 1.68 10.86 -19.14
N GLU A 166 2.50 10.44 -20.11
CA GLU A 166 3.76 9.75 -19.86
C GLU A 166 4.90 10.76 -19.75
N THR A 167 5.75 10.59 -18.75
CA THR A 167 6.99 11.35 -18.57
C THR A 167 8.14 10.39 -18.33
N GLU A 168 9.25 10.59 -19.06
CA GLU A 168 10.47 9.82 -18.86
C GLU A 168 11.13 10.16 -17.52
N ALA A 169 12.01 9.28 -17.04
CA ALA A 169 12.86 9.57 -15.89
C ALA A 169 13.58 10.91 -16.10
N ALA A 170 13.39 11.86 -15.18
CA ALA A 170 14.14 13.10 -15.22
C ALA A 170 15.63 12.77 -15.32
N SER A 171 16.29 13.30 -16.36
CA SER A 171 17.75 13.23 -16.45
C SER A 171 18.31 13.72 -15.12
N THR A 172 19.17 12.91 -14.49
CA THR A 172 19.76 13.18 -13.16
C THR A 172 20.02 14.67 -13.02
N SER A 173 19.25 15.32 -12.15
CA SER A 173 19.42 16.74 -11.90
C SER A 173 20.87 16.95 -11.48
N LYS A 174 21.52 17.94 -12.11
CA LYS A 174 22.87 18.37 -11.70
C LYS A 174 22.83 18.56 -10.19
N SER A 175 23.77 17.94 -9.48
CA SER A 175 23.92 18.00 -8.03
C SER A 175 23.61 19.42 -7.54
N VAL A 176 22.50 19.58 -6.80
CA VAL A 176 22.19 20.85 -6.16
C VAL A 176 23.26 21.06 -5.09
N PRO A 177 24.02 22.16 -5.12
CA PRO A 177 25.01 22.43 -4.09
C PRO A 177 24.32 22.46 -2.72
N ILE A 178 24.93 21.81 -1.74
CA ILE A 178 24.43 21.75 -0.36
C ILE A 178 24.32 23.20 0.16
N VAL A 179 23.10 23.66 0.41
CA VAL A 179 22.87 24.93 1.11
C VAL A 179 22.97 24.64 2.61
N GLY A 180 23.97 25.21 3.28
CA GLY A 180 24.01 25.20 4.76
C GLY A 180 25.33 24.90 5.46
N THR A 181 26.49 25.36 4.99
CA THR A 181 27.57 25.69 5.95
C THR A 181 27.26 27.04 6.57
N PHE A 182 26.39 27.04 7.59
CA PHE A 182 26.25 28.19 8.48
C PHE A 182 27.49 28.22 9.36
N VAL A 183 28.44 29.09 9.02
CA VAL A 183 29.53 29.41 9.92
C VAL A 183 28.92 30.25 11.04
N GLN A 184 28.94 29.72 12.25
CA GLN A 184 28.54 30.47 13.43
C GLN A 184 29.61 31.54 13.65
N GLU A 185 29.27 32.82 13.43
CA GLU A 185 30.11 33.91 13.90
C GLU A 185 30.02 33.92 15.44
N GLU A 186 31.15 33.66 16.09
CA GLU A 186 31.31 33.87 17.53
C GLU A 186 31.36 35.39 17.78
N GLU A 187 30.38 35.91 18.53
CA GLU A 187 30.49 37.19 19.25
C GLU A 187 31.06 36.96 20.65
#